data_AF-A0AAN5YDS2-F1
#
_entry.id   AF-A0AAN5YDS2-F1
#
_cell.length_a   1.000
_cell.length_b   1.000
_cell.length_c   1.000
_cell.angle_alpha   90.00
_cell.angle_beta   90.00
_cell.angle_gamma   90.00
#
_symmetry.space_group_name_H-M   'P 1'
#
loop_
_entity.id
_entity.type
_entity.pdbx_description
1 polymer ?
#
loop_
_entity_poly.entity_id
_entity_poly.type
_entity_poly.pdbx_seq_one_letter_code
_entity_poly.pdbx_strand_id
1 'polypeptide(L)'
;MYKQLIEDISYDLNIQKYPSEKVKQYHSRIVYSAISLWMKYIILDNMIHEDEAEIKTKNYHYRRSKEVLEEYSNLFPEISYWMYPDMDKDPIHVLRNRLIAAGEINEIDLSGNITVAKKKIIPITANISRMIEISTSNTEFKYVGITKIINARNKQQPFLFTDNSLELVKEFLNPSFYYKIPKFEARYEVFNPLKGTKYEKHWIPNGRLNSDIHLIRKETQQVNYWDYLLVVNKSDGLYQYPLNEMLVNQGFHYRLILGLRQLYDNPLVAEYRIIQDIVDLRLEYNLPRYEESVLTTYSWPKNNILDSWSFIVPLELWDRVAEILKTLGYKLEEC
;
A
#
# COMPACT_ATOMS: atom_id res chain seq x y z
N MET A 1 4.22 -21.48 -28.13
CA MET A 1 3.69 -22.09 -26.89
C MET A 1 3.75 -21.10 -25.72
N TYR A 2 4.93 -20.68 -25.22
CA TYR A 2 5.00 -19.76 -24.06
C TYR A 2 4.40 -18.37 -24.28
N LYS A 3 4.61 -17.76 -25.45
CA LYS A 3 4.00 -16.46 -25.80
C LYS A 3 2.47 -16.52 -25.79
N GLN A 4 1.91 -17.66 -26.23
CA GLN A 4 0.48 -17.87 -26.24
C GLN A 4 -0.08 -17.97 -24.81
N LEU A 5 0.63 -18.65 -23.90
CA LEU A 5 0.20 -18.74 -22.49
C LEU A 5 0.10 -17.38 -21.79
N ILE A 6 1.10 -16.50 -21.92
CA ILE A 6 1.03 -15.18 -21.27
C ILE A 6 -0.05 -14.29 -21.90
N GLU A 7 -0.28 -14.42 -23.21
CA GLU A 7 -1.35 -13.75 -23.93
C GLU A 7 -2.73 -14.25 -23.48
N ASP A 8 -2.91 -15.56 -23.32
CA ASP A 8 -4.14 -16.19 -22.81
C ASP A 8 -4.44 -15.74 -21.38
N ILE A 9 -3.44 -15.74 -20.49
CA ILE A 9 -3.60 -15.23 -19.12
C ILE A 9 -3.97 -13.74 -19.14
N SER A 10 -3.32 -12.96 -20.00
CA SER A 10 -3.62 -11.53 -20.13
C SER A 10 -5.06 -11.29 -20.59
N TYR A 11 -5.55 -12.10 -21.52
CA TYR A 11 -6.91 -12.06 -22.02
C TYR A 11 -7.90 -12.43 -20.91
N ASP A 12 -7.68 -13.53 -20.19
CA ASP A 12 -8.54 -13.99 -19.10
C ASP A 12 -8.60 -12.98 -17.92
N LEU A 13 -7.49 -12.29 -17.66
CA LEU A 13 -7.43 -11.25 -16.64
C LEU A 13 -7.89 -9.87 -17.15
N ASN A 14 -8.11 -9.73 -18.46
CA ASN A 14 -8.40 -8.47 -19.15
C ASN A 14 -7.36 -7.37 -18.83
N ILE A 15 -6.09 -7.75 -18.90
CA ILE A 15 -4.95 -6.86 -18.70
C ILE A 15 -4.38 -6.52 -20.08
N GLN A 16 -4.26 -5.24 -20.40
CA GLN A 16 -3.75 -4.77 -21.70
C GLN A 16 -2.40 -4.09 -21.57
N LYS A 17 -1.53 -4.28 -22.55
CA LYS A 17 -0.23 -3.60 -22.62
C LYS A 17 -0.40 -2.16 -23.08
N TYR A 18 0.13 -1.19 -22.33
CA TYR A 18 0.15 0.21 -22.77
C TYR A 18 1.38 0.51 -23.66
N PRO A 19 1.37 1.59 -24.48
CA PRO A 19 2.32 1.76 -25.59
C PRO A 19 3.79 1.84 -25.18
N SER A 20 4.07 2.47 -24.04
CA SER A 20 5.42 2.64 -23.51
C SER A 20 5.84 1.50 -22.57
N GLU A 21 4.99 0.49 -22.35
CA GLU A 21 5.28 -0.61 -21.44
C GLU A 21 6.35 -1.54 -22.03
N LYS A 22 7.45 -1.74 -21.29
CA LYS A 22 8.44 -2.75 -21.69
C LYS A 22 7.84 -4.13 -21.52
N VAL A 23 8.16 -5.05 -22.44
CA VAL A 23 7.65 -6.44 -22.42
C VAL A 23 7.84 -7.10 -21.05
N LYS A 24 9.01 -6.96 -20.43
CA LYS A 24 9.28 -7.50 -19.09
C LYS A 24 8.35 -6.93 -18.01
N GLN A 25 8.03 -5.63 -18.06
CA GLN A 25 7.12 -5.01 -17.09
C GLN A 25 5.69 -5.49 -17.29
N TYR A 26 5.27 -5.62 -18.55
CA TYR A 26 3.96 -6.17 -18.91
C TYR A 26 3.79 -7.60 -18.41
N HIS A 27 4.77 -8.48 -18.66
CA HIS A 27 4.73 -9.86 -18.18
C HIS A 27 4.72 -9.93 -16.64
N SER A 28 5.56 -9.13 -15.96
CA SER A 28 5.54 -9.05 -14.50
C SER A 28 4.19 -8.62 -13.94
N ARG A 29 3.51 -7.68 -14.61
CA ARG A 29 2.18 -7.19 -14.22
C ARG A 29 1.10 -8.26 -14.33
N ILE A 30 1.12 -9.00 -15.44
CA ILE A 30 0.23 -10.16 -15.65
C ILE A 30 0.48 -11.22 -14.59
N VAL A 31 1.74 -11.62 -14.39
CA VAL A 31 2.06 -12.67 -13.41
C VAL A 31 1.72 -12.22 -11.99
N TYR A 32 1.93 -10.96 -11.61
CA TYR A 32 1.55 -10.43 -10.29
C TYR A 32 0.05 -10.57 -10.02
N SER A 33 -0.81 -10.26 -10.99
CA SER A 33 -2.24 -10.47 -10.86
C SER A 33 -2.60 -11.97 -10.90
N ALA A 34 -1.98 -12.74 -11.80
CA ALA A 34 -2.25 -14.18 -11.95
C ALA A 34 -1.91 -14.96 -10.68
N ILE A 35 -0.74 -14.74 -10.07
CA ILE A 35 -0.34 -15.42 -8.83
C ILE A 35 -1.28 -15.03 -7.69
N SER A 36 -1.72 -13.77 -7.61
CA SER A 36 -2.68 -13.34 -6.59
C SER A 36 -4.02 -14.07 -6.71
N LEU A 37 -4.44 -14.41 -7.94
CA LEU A 37 -5.62 -15.22 -8.21
C LEU A 37 -5.39 -16.68 -7.86
N TRP A 38 -4.27 -17.27 -8.27
CA TRP A 38 -3.90 -18.64 -7.89
C TRP A 38 -3.83 -18.83 -6.38
N MET A 39 -3.28 -17.85 -5.65
CA MET A 39 -3.24 -17.85 -4.20
C MET A 39 -4.64 -17.94 -3.57
N LYS A 40 -5.67 -17.41 -4.22
CA LYS A 40 -7.07 -17.56 -3.78
C LYS A 40 -7.61 -18.96 -4.10
N TYR A 41 -7.34 -19.48 -5.30
CA TYR A 41 -7.76 -20.83 -5.69
C TYR A 41 -7.12 -21.93 -4.84
N ILE A 42 -5.86 -21.79 -4.45
CA ILE A 42 -5.14 -22.75 -3.59
C ILE A 42 -5.85 -22.95 -2.23
N ILE A 43 -6.57 -21.94 -1.74
CA ILE A 43 -7.35 -22.09 -0.50
C ILE A 43 -8.53 -23.05 -0.70
N LEU A 44 -9.05 -23.12 -1.93
CA LEU A 44 -10.13 -24.02 -2.33
C LEU A 44 -9.63 -25.39 -2.80
N ASP A 45 -8.31 -25.67 -2.74
CA ASP A 45 -7.80 -27.00 -3.10
C ASP A 45 -8.48 -28.07 -2.23
N ASN A 46 -9.17 -29.03 -2.85
CA ASN A 46 -9.85 -30.10 -2.14
C ASN A 46 -8.83 -30.92 -1.32
N MET A 47 -9.01 -30.94 0.00
CA MET A 47 -8.42 -32.00 0.84
C MET A 47 -9.45 -33.12 0.95
N ILE A 48 -8.98 -34.33 1.23
CA ILE A 48 -9.71 -35.63 1.21
C ILE A 48 -10.96 -35.69 2.13
N HIS A 49 -11.27 -34.62 2.88
CA HIS A 49 -12.43 -34.52 3.75
C HIS A 49 -13.32 -33.33 3.33
N GLU A 50 -14.51 -33.65 2.83
CA GLU A 50 -15.46 -32.74 2.16
C GLU A 50 -16.11 -31.72 3.11
N ASP A 51 -15.92 -31.83 4.42
CA ASP A 51 -16.57 -30.97 5.43
C ASP A 51 -15.73 -29.76 5.89
N GLU A 52 -14.46 -29.61 5.44
CA GLU A 52 -13.54 -28.51 5.82
C GLU A 52 -13.05 -27.66 4.62
N ALA A 53 -13.79 -27.63 3.52
CA ALA A 53 -13.32 -27.24 2.18
C ALA A 53 -12.85 -25.77 1.98
N GLU A 54 -12.81 -24.90 2.99
CA GLU A 54 -12.53 -23.47 2.82
C GLU A 54 -11.41 -22.92 3.72
N ILE A 55 -10.67 -23.77 4.44
CA ILE A 55 -9.60 -23.34 5.36
C ILE A 55 -8.27 -24.02 5.02
N LYS A 56 -7.18 -23.24 4.94
CA LYS A 56 -5.80 -23.75 4.79
C LYS A 56 -4.85 -23.13 5.79
N THR A 57 -3.82 -23.88 6.18
CA THR A 57 -2.70 -23.30 6.91
C THR A 57 -1.89 -22.36 6.01
N LYS A 58 -1.34 -21.29 6.57
CA LYS A 58 -0.39 -20.39 5.89
C LYS A 58 0.81 -21.12 5.29
N ASN A 59 1.23 -22.24 5.88
CA ASN A 59 2.35 -23.06 5.39
C ASN A 59 1.98 -23.86 4.14
N TYR A 60 0.81 -24.52 4.13
CA TYR A 60 0.30 -25.19 2.94
C TYR A 60 0.14 -24.20 1.79
N HIS A 61 -0.53 -23.07 2.09
CA HIS A 61 -0.75 -21.99 1.13
C HIS A 61 0.57 -21.45 0.57
N TYR A 62 1.55 -21.21 1.43
CA TYR A 62 2.88 -20.76 1.03
C TYR A 62 3.54 -21.73 0.05
N ARG A 63 3.62 -23.01 0.41
CA ARG A 63 4.30 -24.03 -0.41
C ARG A 63 3.67 -24.13 -1.80
N ARG A 64 2.34 -24.24 -1.88
CA ARG A 64 1.62 -24.36 -3.15
C ARG A 64 1.73 -23.08 -4.00
N SER A 65 1.66 -21.91 -3.37
CA SER A 65 1.80 -20.64 -4.09
C SER A 65 3.22 -20.45 -4.62
N LYS A 66 4.23 -20.88 -3.86
CA LYS A 66 5.63 -20.86 -4.28
C LYS A 66 5.87 -21.74 -5.49
N GLU A 67 5.35 -22.98 -5.48
CA GLU A 67 5.43 -23.89 -6.64
C GLU A 67 4.87 -23.23 -7.91
N VAL A 68 3.71 -22.56 -7.83
CA VAL A 68 3.12 -21.85 -8.98
C VAL A 68 3.99 -20.68 -9.44
N LEU A 69 4.54 -19.88 -8.53
CA LEU A 69 5.41 -18.74 -8.89
C LEU A 69 6.75 -19.19 -9.49
N GLU A 70 7.30 -20.31 -9.02
CA GLU A 70 8.52 -20.92 -9.58
C GLU A 70 8.27 -21.39 -11.02
N GLU A 71 7.13 -22.01 -11.31
CA GLU A 71 6.75 -22.36 -12.69
C GLU A 71 6.61 -21.12 -13.58
N TYR A 72 5.96 -20.05 -13.11
CA TYR A 72 5.93 -18.79 -13.87
C TYR A 72 7.33 -18.23 -14.13
N SER A 73 8.22 -18.31 -13.14
CA SER A 73 9.60 -17.81 -13.27
C SER A 73 10.44 -18.67 -14.23
N ASN A 74 10.17 -19.98 -14.32
CA ASN A 74 10.78 -20.87 -15.30
C ASN A 74 10.29 -20.58 -16.72
N LEU A 75 8.99 -20.29 -16.87
CA LEU A 75 8.37 -20.01 -18.17
C LEU A 75 8.69 -18.60 -18.69
N PHE A 76 8.84 -17.62 -17.79
CA PHE A 76 9.09 -16.20 -18.10
C PHE A 76 10.26 -15.65 -17.25
N PRO A 77 11.52 -16.04 -17.50
CA PRO A 77 12.65 -15.70 -16.65
C PRO A 77 12.87 -14.19 -16.43
N GLU A 78 12.39 -13.35 -17.35
CA GLU A 78 12.46 -11.89 -17.25
C GLU A 78 11.68 -11.30 -16.07
N ILE A 79 10.71 -12.03 -15.50
CA ILE A 79 9.92 -11.56 -14.35
C ILE A 79 10.70 -11.68 -13.03
N SER A 80 11.73 -12.53 -12.97
CA SER A 80 12.40 -12.88 -11.72
C SER A 80 13.00 -11.66 -11.01
N TYR A 81 13.59 -10.72 -11.75
CA TYR A 81 14.11 -9.48 -11.17
C TYR A 81 13.01 -8.62 -10.53
N TRP A 82 11.81 -8.65 -11.10
CA TRP A 82 10.67 -7.89 -10.59
C TRP A 82 10.03 -8.57 -9.38
N MET A 83 9.95 -9.92 -9.37
CA MET A 83 9.36 -10.70 -8.28
C MET A 83 10.31 -10.89 -7.09
N TYR A 84 11.62 -10.96 -7.34
CA TYR A 84 12.66 -11.16 -6.33
C TYR A 84 13.66 -10.00 -6.34
N PRO A 85 13.23 -8.75 -6.06
CA PRO A 85 14.13 -7.59 -6.03
C PRO A 85 15.07 -7.58 -4.82
N ASP A 86 14.71 -8.33 -3.77
CA ASP A 86 15.45 -8.50 -2.52
C ASP A 86 15.33 -9.96 -2.09
N MET A 87 16.48 -10.63 -1.90
CA MET A 87 16.54 -12.05 -1.55
C MET A 87 16.00 -12.35 -0.15
N ASP A 88 15.97 -11.34 0.74
CA ASP A 88 15.47 -11.47 2.11
C ASP A 88 13.94 -11.29 2.19
N LYS A 89 13.30 -10.91 1.07
CA LYS A 89 11.85 -10.64 1.00
C LYS A 89 11.17 -11.64 0.09
N ASP A 90 10.49 -12.61 0.70
CA ASP A 90 9.74 -13.61 -0.04
C ASP A 90 8.48 -13.00 -0.71
N PRO A 91 8.32 -13.09 -2.05
CA PRO A 91 7.19 -12.51 -2.76
C PRO A 91 5.84 -13.12 -2.40
N ILE A 92 5.79 -14.39 -2.02
CA ILE A 92 4.54 -15.06 -1.59
C ILE A 92 4.07 -14.46 -0.26
N HIS A 93 5.00 -14.15 0.66
CA HIS A 93 4.64 -13.44 1.88
C HIS A 93 4.16 -12.02 1.61
N VAL A 94 4.81 -11.29 0.70
CA VAL A 94 4.39 -9.94 0.29
C VAL A 94 2.97 -9.97 -0.29
N LEU A 95 2.71 -10.84 -1.26
CA LEU A 95 1.40 -10.96 -1.90
C LEU A 95 0.32 -11.42 -0.94
N ARG A 96 0.61 -12.40 -0.08
CA ARG A 96 -0.36 -12.88 0.92
C ARG A 96 -0.74 -11.75 1.88
N ASN A 97 0.22 -10.98 2.36
CA ASN A 97 -0.04 -9.85 3.25
C ASN A 97 -0.88 -8.77 2.55
N ARG A 98 -0.64 -8.53 1.26
CA ARG A 98 -1.47 -7.62 0.46
C ARG A 98 -2.89 -8.16 0.25
N LEU A 99 -3.06 -9.44 -0.04
CA LEU A 99 -4.37 -10.09 -0.16
C LEU A 99 -5.16 -10.03 1.16
N ILE A 100 -4.50 -10.21 2.30
CA ILE A 100 -5.09 -10.06 3.63
C ILE A 100 -5.48 -8.60 3.88
N ALA A 101 -4.57 -7.65 3.64
CA ALA A 101 -4.85 -6.22 3.81
C ALA A 101 -5.96 -5.71 2.88
N ALA A 102 -6.07 -6.29 1.69
CA ALA A 102 -7.15 -6.04 0.75
C ALA A 102 -8.48 -6.68 1.18
N GLY A 103 -8.47 -7.67 2.08
CA GLY A 103 -9.65 -8.47 2.43
C GLY A 103 -10.07 -9.46 1.34
N GLU A 104 -9.16 -9.87 0.45
CA GLU A 104 -9.36 -10.96 -0.51
C GLU A 104 -9.28 -12.34 0.16
N ILE A 105 -8.46 -12.44 1.21
CA ILE A 105 -8.23 -13.62 2.05
C ILE A 105 -8.32 -13.14 3.50
N ASN A 106 -8.85 -13.97 4.40
CA ASN A 106 -8.98 -13.64 5.83
C ASN A 106 -8.17 -14.60 6.69
N GLU A 107 -7.56 -14.09 7.75
CA GLU A 107 -7.01 -14.89 8.83
C GLU A 107 -8.15 -15.29 9.78
N ILE A 108 -8.21 -16.57 10.14
CA ILE A 108 -9.33 -17.13 10.92
C ILE A 108 -8.96 -17.22 12.40
N ASP A 109 -7.69 -17.50 12.68
CA ASP A 109 -7.19 -17.76 14.02
C ASP A 109 -5.72 -17.36 14.17
N LEU A 110 -5.25 -17.41 15.43
CA LEU A 110 -3.85 -17.22 15.78
C LEU A 110 -2.96 -18.41 15.36
N SER A 111 -3.56 -19.53 14.97
CA SER A 111 -2.86 -20.74 14.50
C SER A 111 -2.34 -20.60 13.07
N GLY A 112 -2.62 -19.46 12.42
CA GLY A 112 -2.15 -19.17 11.07
C GLY A 112 -2.98 -19.83 9.99
N ASN A 113 -4.27 -20.08 10.25
CA ASN A 113 -5.22 -20.54 9.25
C ASN A 113 -5.82 -19.36 8.48
N ILE A 114 -6.05 -19.58 7.18
CA ILE A 114 -6.61 -18.61 6.26
C ILE A 114 -7.78 -19.21 5.46
N THR A 115 -8.73 -18.34 5.10
CA THR A 115 -9.88 -18.66 4.25
C THR A 115 -10.09 -17.59 3.18
N VAL A 116 -10.82 -17.92 2.13
CA VAL A 116 -11.22 -16.97 1.10
C VAL A 116 -12.26 -16.00 1.66
N ALA A 117 -12.27 -14.77 1.15
CA ALA A 117 -13.33 -13.84 1.51
C ALA A 117 -14.66 -14.23 0.86
N LYS A 118 -15.75 -14.10 1.63
CA LYS A 118 -17.12 -14.25 1.12
C LYS A 118 -17.37 -13.24 0.00
N LYS A 119 -18.22 -13.64 -0.96
CA LYS A 119 -18.62 -12.79 -2.09
C LYS A 119 -19.07 -11.41 -1.61
N LYS A 120 -18.43 -10.35 -2.13
CA LYS A 120 -18.79 -8.95 -1.84
C LYS A 120 -18.62 -8.09 -3.09
N ILE A 121 -19.56 -7.16 -3.30
CA ILE A 121 -19.43 -6.09 -4.28
C ILE A 121 -19.29 -4.79 -3.50
N ILE A 122 -18.16 -4.12 -3.66
CA ILE A 122 -17.83 -2.89 -2.96
C ILE A 122 -17.77 -1.78 -4.01
N PRO A 123 -18.65 -0.77 -3.98
CA PRO A 123 -18.50 0.40 -4.85
C PRO A 123 -17.10 1.00 -4.73
N ILE A 124 -16.57 1.55 -5.83
CA ILE A 124 -15.34 2.37 -5.84
C ILE A 124 -15.67 3.77 -6.37
N THR A 125 -16.33 3.82 -7.52
CA THR A 125 -16.80 5.05 -8.17
C THR A 125 -18.30 4.93 -8.49
N ALA A 126 -18.87 5.93 -9.18
CA ALA A 126 -20.26 5.86 -9.63
C ALA A 126 -20.56 4.68 -10.58
N ASN A 127 -19.56 4.22 -11.33
CA ASN A 127 -19.73 3.20 -12.38
C ASN A 127 -18.86 1.96 -12.20
N ILE A 128 -18.01 1.93 -11.16
CA ILE A 128 -17.06 0.84 -10.94
C ILE A 128 -17.20 0.32 -9.54
N SER A 129 -17.22 -0.99 -9.42
CA SER A 129 -17.19 -1.71 -8.15
C SER A 129 -16.07 -2.73 -8.14
N ARG A 130 -15.49 -2.93 -6.97
CA ARG A 130 -14.65 -4.09 -6.69
C ARG A 130 -15.55 -5.31 -6.48
N MET A 131 -15.16 -6.43 -7.10
CA MET A 131 -15.78 -7.73 -6.86
C MET A 131 -14.79 -8.63 -6.12
N ILE A 132 -15.09 -8.94 -4.86
CA ILE A 132 -14.40 -9.96 -4.10
C ILE A 132 -15.14 -11.27 -4.35
N GLU A 133 -14.64 -12.08 -5.27
CA GLU A 133 -15.18 -13.40 -5.62
C GLU A 133 -14.13 -14.23 -6.36
N ILE A 134 -14.14 -15.55 -6.15
CA ILE A 134 -13.27 -16.48 -6.89
C ILE A 134 -13.95 -16.95 -8.17
N SER A 135 -15.21 -17.40 -8.10
CA SER A 135 -15.99 -17.86 -9.26
C SER A 135 -16.23 -16.75 -10.28
N THR A 136 -16.18 -17.12 -11.57
CA THR A 136 -16.20 -16.18 -12.71
C THR A 136 -17.32 -16.46 -13.71
N SER A 137 -18.30 -17.31 -13.40
CA SER A 137 -19.35 -17.60 -14.38
C SER A 137 -20.21 -16.35 -14.66
N ASN A 138 -20.20 -15.90 -15.91
CA ASN A 138 -21.11 -14.90 -16.50
C ASN A 138 -20.96 -13.43 -16.09
N THR A 139 -19.84 -13.01 -15.47
CA THR A 139 -19.58 -11.58 -15.20
C THR A 139 -18.30 -11.12 -15.89
N GLU A 140 -18.40 -10.10 -16.73
CA GLU A 140 -17.24 -9.42 -17.29
C GLU A 140 -16.51 -8.64 -16.19
N PHE A 141 -15.21 -8.89 -16.03
CA PHE A 141 -14.37 -8.23 -15.04
C PHE A 141 -13.04 -7.79 -15.66
N LYS A 142 -12.33 -6.94 -14.93
CA LYS A 142 -10.94 -6.57 -15.20
C LYS A 142 -10.11 -6.76 -13.93
N TYR A 143 -8.99 -7.46 -14.04
CA TYR A 143 -8.02 -7.53 -12.95
C TYR A 143 -7.23 -6.24 -12.87
N VAL A 144 -7.08 -5.73 -11.65
CA VAL A 144 -6.28 -4.55 -11.32
C VAL A 144 -5.50 -4.85 -10.05
N GLY A 145 -4.18 -4.72 -10.10
CA GLY A 145 -3.31 -5.12 -8.99
C GLY A 145 -3.55 -6.58 -8.59
N ILE A 146 -4.18 -6.80 -7.43
CA ILE A 146 -4.50 -8.11 -6.86
C ILE A 146 -6.01 -8.40 -6.74
N THR A 147 -6.86 -7.54 -7.30
CA THR A 147 -8.32 -7.64 -7.20
C THR A 147 -9.00 -7.54 -8.56
N LYS A 148 -10.32 -7.76 -8.57
CA LYS A 148 -11.19 -7.63 -9.75
C LYS A 148 -12.07 -6.40 -9.60
N ILE A 149 -12.23 -5.66 -10.69
CA ILE A 149 -13.24 -4.60 -10.83
C ILE A 149 -14.25 -4.98 -11.91
N ILE A 150 -15.46 -4.46 -11.75
CA ILE A 150 -16.60 -4.64 -12.65
C ILE A 150 -17.26 -3.30 -12.91
N ASN A 151 -17.89 -3.18 -14.08
CA ASN A 151 -18.80 -2.08 -14.38
C ASN A 151 -20.11 -2.28 -13.63
N ALA A 152 -20.42 -1.39 -12.69
CA ALA A 152 -21.63 -1.43 -11.89
C ALA A 152 -22.09 -0.02 -11.53
N ARG A 153 -23.36 0.30 -11.83
CA ARG A 153 -23.94 1.60 -11.44
C ARG A 153 -24.24 1.60 -9.95
N ASN A 154 -23.54 2.46 -9.22
CA ASN A 154 -23.62 2.54 -7.77
C ASN A 154 -24.52 3.71 -7.35
N LYS A 155 -25.56 3.40 -6.55
CA LYS A 155 -26.47 4.42 -5.97
C LYS A 155 -25.82 5.21 -4.83
N GLN A 156 -24.81 4.63 -4.19
CA GLN A 156 -24.06 5.23 -3.10
C GLN A 156 -22.58 5.15 -3.44
N GLN A 157 -21.86 6.25 -3.26
CA GLN A 157 -20.40 6.22 -3.31
C GLN A 157 -19.88 5.58 -2.03
N PRO A 158 -18.82 4.75 -2.12
CA PRO A 158 -18.21 4.15 -0.95
C PRO A 158 -17.46 5.23 -0.16
N PHE A 159 -17.59 5.22 1.17
CA PHE A 159 -16.62 5.91 2.03
C PHE A 159 -15.34 5.06 2.11
N LEU A 160 -14.38 5.22 1.19
CA LEU A 160 -12.98 4.92 1.57
C LEU A 160 -12.54 6.06 2.47
N PHE A 161 -12.55 5.82 3.78
CA PHE A 161 -12.21 6.83 4.77
C PHE A 161 -10.70 7.05 4.77
N THR A 162 -10.27 8.25 4.39
CA THR A 162 -8.87 8.68 4.50
C THR A 162 -8.86 9.87 5.45
N ASP A 163 -8.13 9.75 6.57
CA ASP A 163 -7.97 10.88 7.48
C ASP A 163 -7.19 12.00 6.79
N ASN A 164 -7.71 13.22 6.89
CA ASN A 164 -7.00 14.39 6.44
C ASN A 164 -5.78 14.64 7.34
N SER A 165 -4.58 14.52 6.76
CA SER A 165 -3.33 14.62 7.54
C SER A 165 -3.13 16.00 8.17
N LEU A 166 -3.54 17.08 7.50
CA LEU A 166 -3.42 18.44 8.04
C LEU A 166 -4.35 18.64 9.24
N GLU A 167 -5.61 18.22 9.12
CA GLU A 167 -6.56 18.32 10.23
C GLU A 167 -6.11 17.48 11.43
N LEU A 168 -5.61 16.27 11.19
CA LEU A 168 -5.00 15.44 12.24
C LEU A 168 -3.85 16.15 12.96
N VAL A 169 -2.92 16.75 12.22
CA VAL A 169 -1.79 17.50 12.84
C VAL A 169 -2.30 18.70 13.64
N LYS A 170 -3.35 19.39 13.17
CA LYS A 170 -3.97 20.49 13.91
C LYS A 170 -4.62 20.03 15.21
N GLU A 171 -5.25 18.85 15.24
CA GLU A 171 -5.79 18.27 16.49
C GLU A 171 -4.69 18.06 17.52
N PHE A 172 -3.50 17.64 17.08
CA PHE A 172 -2.34 17.46 17.95
C PHE A 172 -1.73 18.75 18.49
N LEU A 173 -2.13 19.94 18.01
CA LEU A 173 -1.74 21.21 18.65
C LEU A 173 -2.42 21.40 20.02
N ASN A 174 -3.44 20.59 20.34
CA ASN A 174 -4.12 20.63 21.63
C ASN A 174 -3.35 19.82 22.69
N PRO A 175 -2.83 20.46 23.76
CA PRO A 175 -1.96 19.83 24.75
C PRO A 175 -2.69 18.90 25.73
N SER A 176 -4.02 18.74 25.64
CA SER A 176 -4.77 17.90 26.58
C SER A 176 -4.27 16.45 26.65
N PHE A 177 -3.55 16.00 25.63
CA PHE A 177 -2.94 14.68 25.54
C PHE A 177 -1.47 14.62 25.97
N TYR A 178 -0.85 15.76 26.29
CA TYR A 178 0.60 15.88 26.45
C TYR A 178 1.02 16.05 27.90
N TYR A 179 2.26 15.67 28.20
CA TYR A 179 2.90 15.96 29.49
C TYR A 179 4.07 16.92 29.31
N LYS A 180 4.22 17.82 30.29
CA LYS A 180 5.28 18.83 30.31
C LYS A 180 6.63 18.17 30.56
N ILE A 181 7.65 18.62 29.83
CA ILE A 181 9.03 18.14 29.98
C ILE A 181 9.97 19.30 30.28
N PRO A 182 10.96 19.11 31.17
CA PRO A 182 11.92 20.15 31.51
C PRO A 182 12.98 20.34 30.41
N LYS A 183 13.45 19.25 29.78
CA LYS A 183 14.42 19.24 28.67
C LYS A 183 14.49 17.85 28.01
N PHE A 184 15.04 17.78 26.80
CA PHE A 184 15.44 16.52 26.17
C PHE A 184 16.85 16.12 26.62
N GLU A 185 16.99 14.92 27.20
CA GLU A 185 18.29 14.42 27.68
C GLU A 185 18.95 13.40 26.74
N ALA A 186 18.18 12.80 25.82
CA ALA A 186 18.66 11.79 24.88
C ALA A 186 19.12 12.41 23.55
N ARG A 187 19.88 11.66 22.75
CA ARG A 187 20.09 12.01 21.32
C ARG A 187 18.76 11.86 20.59
N TYR A 188 18.40 12.88 19.81
CA TYR A 188 17.17 12.88 19.03
C TYR A 188 17.38 13.55 17.67
N GLU A 189 16.46 13.31 16.75
CA GLU A 189 16.40 14.02 15.48
C GLU A 189 15.04 14.68 15.30
N VAL A 190 15.04 15.91 14.80
CA VAL A 190 13.83 16.68 14.53
C VAL A 190 13.53 16.63 13.04
N PHE A 191 12.30 16.30 12.67
CA PHE A 191 11.84 16.39 11.29
C PHE A 191 11.75 17.86 10.86
N ASN A 192 12.38 18.20 9.74
CA ASN A 192 12.28 19.52 9.12
C ASN A 192 11.27 19.51 7.96
N PRO A 193 10.07 20.08 8.13
CA PRO A 193 9.03 20.10 7.10
C PRO A 193 9.35 21.02 5.92
N LEU A 194 10.32 21.94 6.04
CA LEU A 194 10.65 22.95 5.03
C LEU A 194 11.75 22.49 4.04
N LYS A 195 12.40 21.35 4.29
CA LYS A 195 13.42 20.84 3.36
C LYS A 195 12.76 20.23 2.11
N GLY A 196 13.22 20.64 0.94
CA GLY A 196 12.75 20.15 -0.38
C GLY A 196 13.59 19.03 -0.98
N THR A 197 14.28 18.19 -0.18
CA THR A 197 15.21 17.17 -0.70
C THR A 197 14.70 15.73 -0.47
N LYS A 198 15.45 14.71 -0.89
CA LYS A 198 15.14 13.30 -0.57
C LYS A 198 15.22 13.04 0.95
N TYR A 199 14.38 12.11 1.42
CA TYR A 199 14.01 11.77 2.80
C TYR A 199 15.08 11.89 3.89
N GLU A 200 16.27 11.31 3.69
CA GLU A 200 17.27 11.15 4.77
C GLU A 200 17.79 12.49 5.31
N LYS A 201 17.73 13.55 4.51
CA LYS A 201 18.19 14.88 4.93
C LYS A 201 17.15 15.66 5.73
N HIS A 202 15.94 15.13 5.91
CA HIS A 202 14.86 15.82 6.63
C HIS A 202 14.97 15.71 8.14
N TRP A 203 15.64 14.69 8.65
CA TRP A 203 15.88 14.53 10.08
C TRP A 203 17.16 15.26 10.48
N ILE A 204 17.05 16.18 11.44
CA ILE A 204 18.17 17.01 11.89
C ILE A 204 18.58 16.55 13.29
N PRO A 205 19.80 15.98 13.44
CA PRO A 205 20.33 15.62 14.75
C PRO A 205 20.38 16.82 15.68
N ASN A 206 19.76 16.67 16.87
CA ASN A 206 19.59 17.74 17.86
C ASN A 206 19.07 19.06 17.24
N GLY A 207 18.14 18.94 16.29
CA GLY A 207 17.52 20.08 15.61
C GLY A 207 16.83 21.03 16.58
N ARG A 208 16.72 22.30 16.19
CA ARG A 208 16.06 23.31 17.03
C ARG A 208 14.54 23.15 16.99
N LEU A 209 13.88 23.42 18.12
CA LEU A 209 12.43 23.32 18.30
C LEU A 209 11.76 24.71 18.20
N ASN A 210 11.79 25.27 16.99
CA ASN A 210 11.46 26.68 16.74
C ASN A 210 10.01 26.93 16.30
N SER A 211 9.21 25.89 16.14
CA SER A 211 7.82 25.98 15.70
C SER A 211 6.85 25.52 16.78
N ASP A 212 5.55 25.64 16.53
CA ASP A 212 4.54 25.25 17.52
C ASP A 212 4.48 23.74 17.73
N ILE A 213 4.74 22.95 16.68
CA ILE A 213 4.73 21.48 16.72
C ILE A 213 5.90 20.90 15.93
N HIS A 214 6.46 19.82 16.46
CA HIS A 214 7.57 19.07 15.87
C HIS A 214 7.31 17.58 15.97
N LEU A 215 7.70 16.86 14.92
CA LEU A 215 7.89 15.42 15.00
C LEU A 215 9.37 15.13 15.29
N ILE A 216 9.61 14.33 16.31
CA ILE A 216 10.94 13.93 16.75
C ILE A 216 11.03 12.41 16.68
N ARG A 217 12.22 11.90 16.39
CA ARG A 217 12.56 10.49 16.56
C ARG A 217 13.78 10.29 17.45
N LYS A 218 13.79 9.18 18.19
CA LYS A 218 14.90 8.75 19.06
C LYS A 218 15.33 7.35 18.66
N GLU A 219 16.63 7.13 18.64
CA GLU A 219 17.19 5.82 18.33
C GLU A 219 16.88 4.86 19.49
N THR A 220 16.40 3.66 19.16
CA THR A 220 16.16 2.60 20.14
C THR A 220 17.40 1.70 20.27
N GLN A 221 17.41 0.80 21.26
CA GLN A 221 18.46 -0.21 21.35
C GLN A 221 18.39 -1.24 20.21
N GLN A 222 17.27 -1.31 19.48
CA GLN A 222 17.11 -2.17 18.31
C GLN A 222 17.55 -1.42 17.05
N VAL A 223 18.45 -2.05 16.29
CA VAL A 223 18.96 -1.49 15.03
C VAL A 223 17.79 -1.23 14.08
N ASN A 224 17.75 -0.02 13.50
CA ASN A 224 16.71 0.47 12.58
C ASN A 224 15.31 0.70 13.18
N TYR A 225 15.15 0.64 14.50
CA TYR A 225 13.91 1.02 15.18
C TYR A 225 14.03 2.40 15.81
N TRP A 226 13.00 3.22 15.59
CA TRP A 226 12.91 4.59 16.05
C TRP A 226 11.65 4.80 16.90
N ASP A 227 11.81 5.39 18.07
CA ASP A 227 10.69 5.90 18.86
C ASP A 227 10.31 7.27 18.34
N TYR A 228 9.05 7.44 17.95
CA TYR A 228 8.54 8.71 17.46
C TYR A 228 7.74 9.43 18.54
N LEU A 229 7.86 10.74 18.59
CA LEU A 229 7.14 11.58 19.54
C LEU A 229 6.83 12.95 18.93
N LEU A 230 5.67 13.49 19.28
CA LEU A 230 5.32 14.87 18.98
C LEU A 230 5.78 15.76 20.13
N VAL A 231 6.30 16.94 19.79
CA VAL A 231 6.66 17.99 20.74
C VAL A 231 5.97 19.27 20.37
N VAL A 232 5.26 19.84 21.33
CA VAL A 232 4.58 21.13 21.20
C VAL A 232 5.32 22.16 22.06
N ASN A 233 5.59 23.32 21.47
CA ASN A 233 6.19 24.46 22.17
C ASN A 233 5.09 25.41 22.65
N LYS A 234 5.11 25.78 23.93
CA LYS A 234 4.17 26.73 24.54
C LYS A 234 4.92 27.77 25.36
N SER A 235 4.24 28.86 25.67
CA SER A 235 4.81 29.97 26.45
C SER A 235 5.37 29.54 27.80
N ASP A 236 4.84 28.48 28.41
CA ASP A 236 5.25 27.99 29.73
C ASP A 236 6.18 26.78 29.68
N GLY A 237 6.53 26.26 28.48
CA GLY A 237 7.49 25.17 28.32
C GLY A 237 7.20 24.22 27.17
N LEU A 238 7.93 23.10 27.15
CA LEU A 238 7.80 22.06 26.15
C LEU A 238 6.89 20.93 26.65
N TYR A 239 6.09 20.39 25.74
CA TYR A 239 5.15 19.31 25.99
C TYR A 239 5.41 18.18 25.00
N GLN A 240 5.39 16.93 25.44
CA GLN A 240 5.59 15.78 24.55
C GLN A 240 4.46 14.75 24.60
N TYR A 241 4.28 14.06 23.47
CA TYR A 241 3.35 12.95 23.29
C TYR A 241 4.07 11.81 22.53
N PRO A 242 4.42 10.69 23.21
CA PRO A 242 5.02 9.54 22.55
C PRO A 242 3.98 8.84 21.67
N LEU A 243 4.39 8.46 20.45
CA LEU A 243 3.54 7.67 19.57
C LEU A 243 3.60 6.20 19.98
N ASN A 244 2.43 5.57 20.05
CA ASN A 244 2.33 4.14 20.31
C ASN A 244 2.99 3.34 19.16
N GLU A 245 3.74 2.29 19.52
CA GLU A 245 4.45 1.43 18.55
C GLU A 245 3.53 0.84 17.47
N MET A 246 2.31 0.43 17.84
CA MET A 246 1.33 -0.10 16.89
C MET A 246 0.95 0.96 15.84
N LEU A 247 0.79 2.22 16.23
CA LEU A 247 0.51 3.33 15.30
C LEU A 247 1.71 3.58 14.39
N VAL A 248 2.93 3.55 14.94
CA VAL A 248 4.16 3.68 14.14
C VAL A 248 4.25 2.57 13.10
N ASN A 249 3.96 1.32 13.49
CA ASN A 249 3.94 0.15 12.60
C ASN A 249 2.86 0.26 11.50
N GLN A 250 1.75 0.94 11.79
CA GLN A 250 0.71 1.29 10.82
C GLN A 250 1.07 2.50 9.93
N GLY A 251 2.28 3.07 10.09
CA GLY A 251 2.74 4.20 9.28
C GLY A 251 2.15 5.55 9.71
N PHE A 252 1.66 5.66 10.94
CA PHE A 252 1.08 6.92 11.45
C PHE A 252 2.06 8.10 11.40
N HIS A 253 3.35 7.83 11.63
CA HIS A 253 4.42 8.83 11.50
C HIS A 253 4.55 9.38 10.06
N TYR A 254 4.24 8.60 9.03
CA TYR A 254 4.16 9.11 7.64
C TYR A 254 3.00 10.09 7.46
N ARG A 255 1.85 9.82 8.08
CA ARG A 255 0.71 10.74 8.07
C ARG A 255 1.06 12.07 8.74
N LEU A 256 1.74 12.02 9.89
CA LEU A 256 2.23 13.22 10.57
C LEU A 256 3.23 14.00 9.71
N ILE A 257 4.14 13.33 9.02
CA ILE A 257 5.09 13.98 8.08
C ILE A 257 4.34 14.72 6.98
N LEU A 258 3.35 14.07 6.35
CA LEU A 258 2.54 14.69 5.29
C LEU A 258 1.77 15.91 5.82
N GLY A 259 1.09 15.77 6.95
CA GLY A 259 0.33 16.85 7.58
C GLY A 259 1.20 18.02 8.03
N LEU A 260 2.38 17.76 8.62
CA LEU A 260 3.33 18.80 8.98
C LEU A 260 3.81 19.55 7.75
N ARG A 261 4.14 18.84 6.66
CA ARG A 261 4.55 19.49 5.41
C ARG A 261 3.47 20.38 4.82
N GLN A 262 2.20 19.97 4.88
CA GLN A 262 1.08 20.84 4.52
C GLN A 262 0.94 22.05 5.44
N LEU A 263 1.10 21.87 6.75
CA LEU A 263 0.99 22.95 7.73
C LEU A 263 2.00 24.09 7.47
N TYR A 264 3.17 23.77 6.90
CA TYR A 264 4.21 24.75 6.55
C TYR A 264 4.29 25.01 5.04
N ASP A 265 3.18 24.88 4.30
CA ASP A 265 3.05 25.21 2.88
C ASP A 265 4.10 24.55 1.96
N ASN A 266 4.57 23.35 2.32
CA ASN A 266 5.56 22.59 1.57
C ASN A 266 5.13 21.12 1.35
N PRO A 267 3.94 20.88 0.77
CA PRO A 267 3.44 19.52 0.54
C PRO A 267 4.40 18.70 -0.32
N LEU A 268 4.39 17.37 -0.13
CA LEU A 268 5.11 16.45 -1.01
C LEU A 268 4.39 16.35 -2.36
N VAL A 269 5.13 16.06 -3.41
CA VAL A 269 4.59 15.91 -4.75
C VAL A 269 4.27 14.44 -5.03
N ALA A 270 3.11 14.22 -5.65
CA ALA A 270 2.79 13.00 -6.35
C ALA A 270 2.71 13.33 -7.84
N GLU A 271 3.76 12.94 -8.57
CA GLU A 271 3.84 13.13 -10.02
C GLU A 271 3.02 12.07 -10.71
N TYR A 272 2.28 12.46 -11.74
CA TYR A 272 1.52 11.51 -12.54
C TYR A 272 1.56 11.83 -14.03
N ARG A 273 1.37 10.80 -14.84
CA ARG A 273 1.20 10.96 -16.29
C ARG A 273 0.09 10.03 -16.78
N ILE A 274 -0.84 10.56 -17.55
CA ILE A 274 -1.88 9.76 -18.20
C ILE A 274 -1.31 9.18 -19.50
N ILE A 275 -1.41 7.86 -19.66
CA ILE A 275 -0.95 7.13 -20.85
C ILE A 275 -2.09 6.20 -21.28
N GLN A 276 -2.88 6.61 -22.27
CA GLN A 276 -4.08 5.90 -22.69
C GLN A 276 -5.06 5.63 -21.52
N ASP A 277 -5.20 4.38 -21.09
CA ASP A 277 -6.13 3.91 -20.08
C ASP A 277 -5.47 3.69 -18.70
N ILE A 278 -4.22 4.12 -18.53
CA ILE A 278 -3.50 4.05 -17.26
C ILE A 278 -2.92 5.41 -16.85
N VAL A 279 -2.59 5.51 -15.56
CA VAL A 279 -1.84 6.59 -14.94
C VAL A 279 -0.56 6.02 -14.37
N ASP A 280 0.56 6.56 -14.83
CA ASP A 280 1.89 6.32 -14.29
C ASP A 280 2.11 7.27 -13.11
N LEU A 281 2.03 6.75 -11.88
CA LEU A 281 2.09 7.50 -10.63
C LEU A 281 3.46 7.33 -9.96
N ARG A 282 4.06 8.43 -9.51
CA ARG A 282 5.28 8.46 -8.69
C ARG A 282 5.09 9.33 -7.44
N LEU A 283 5.28 8.73 -6.28
CA LEU A 283 5.24 9.38 -4.98
C LEU A 283 6.67 9.76 -4.54
N GLU A 284 6.83 10.93 -3.94
CA GLU A 284 8.10 11.31 -3.31
C GLU A 284 8.34 10.61 -1.97
N TYR A 285 7.33 9.94 -1.41
CA TYR A 285 7.38 9.45 -0.05
C TYR A 285 6.45 8.26 0.22
N ASN A 286 6.68 7.58 1.36
CA ASN A 286 5.84 6.46 1.80
C ASN A 286 4.44 6.92 2.22
N LEU A 287 3.46 6.05 2.02
CA LEU A 287 2.10 6.22 2.52
C LEU A 287 1.93 5.53 3.88
N PRO A 288 0.96 5.95 4.70
CA PRO A 288 0.48 5.12 5.80
C PRO A 288 -0.07 3.78 5.27
N ARG A 289 -0.07 2.75 6.11
CA ARG A 289 -0.31 1.36 5.67
C ARG A 289 -1.68 1.14 5.02
N TYR A 290 -2.71 1.86 5.45
CA TYR A 290 -4.03 1.76 4.85
C TYR A 290 -4.04 2.27 3.41
N GLU A 291 -3.49 3.45 3.13
CA GLU A 291 -3.46 4.00 1.78
C GLU A 291 -2.48 3.26 0.87
N GLU A 292 -1.37 2.76 1.43
CA GLU A 292 -0.49 1.81 0.73
C GLU A 292 -1.23 0.52 0.34
N SER A 293 -2.08 -0.02 1.24
CA SER A 293 -2.87 -1.22 0.93
C SER A 293 -3.91 -0.95 -0.15
N VAL A 294 -4.54 0.24 -0.15
CA VAL A 294 -5.45 0.66 -1.22
C VAL A 294 -4.71 0.70 -2.56
N LEU A 295 -3.56 1.37 -2.65
CA LEU A 295 -2.78 1.39 -3.90
C LEU A 295 -2.37 -0.01 -4.33
N THR A 296 -1.78 -0.81 -3.45
CA THR A 296 -1.32 -2.16 -3.81
C THR A 296 -2.44 -3.14 -4.13
N THR A 297 -3.68 -2.82 -3.73
CA THR A 297 -4.91 -3.54 -4.13
C THR A 297 -5.33 -3.20 -5.55
N TYR A 298 -5.43 -1.91 -5.88
CA TYR A 298 -6.07 -1.41 -7.10
C TYR A 298 -5.10 -0.99 -8.22
N SER A 299 -3.80 -1.15 -8.00
CA SER A 299 -2.75 -0.76 -8.94
C SER A 299 -1.61 -1.77 -8.95
N TRP A 300 -0.73 -1.64 -9.92
CA TRP A 300 0.46 -2.48 -10.01
C TRP A 300 1.70 -1.70 -9.60
N PRO A 301 2.52 -2.21 -8.67
CA PRO A 301 3.86 -1.67 -8.43
C PRO A 301 4.63 -1.62 -9.76
N LYS A 302 5.35 -0.53 -10.04
CA LYS A 302 5.91 -0.33 -11.38
C LYS A 302 7.26 -1.01 -11.56
N ASN A 303 8.18 -0.83 -10.61
CA ASN A 303 9.56 -1.24 -10.80
C ASN A 303 9.84 -2.68 -10.34
N ASN A 304 9.22 -3.11 -9.24
CA ASN A 304 9.28 -4.45 -8.69
C ASN A 304 8.14 -4.67 -7.67
N ILE A 305 7.99 -5.90 -7.17
CA ILE A 305 6.92 -6.24 -6.23
C ILE A 305 6.95 -5.44 -4.92
N LEU A 306 8.13 -4.95 -4.49
CA LEU A 306 8.32 -4.18 -3.26
C LEU A 306 8.22 -2.66 -3.48
N ASP A 307 7.98 -2.20 -4.71
CA ASP A 307 7.92 -0.78 -5.03
C ASP A 307 6.75 -0.12 -4.30
N SER A 308 7.08 0.84 -3.44
CA SER A 308 6.15 1.61 -2.62
C SER A 308 5.96 3.05 -3.11
N TRP A 309 6.64 3.44 -4.20
CA TRP A 309 6.67 4.81 -4.68
C TRP A 309 6.18 4.95 -6.11
N SER A 310 6.32 3.94 -6.97
CA SER A 310 5.86 4.01 -8.35
C SER A 310 4.79 2.96 -8.65
N PHE A 311 3.67 3.40 -9.21
CA PHE A 311 2.50 2.57 -9.48
C PHE A 311 1.94 2.81 -10.87
N ILE A 312 1.33 1.79 -11.44
CA ILE A 312 0.51 1.85 -12.65
C ILE A 312 -0.94 1.72 -12.19
N VAL A 313 -1.69 2.82 -12.26
CA VAL A 313 -3.08 2.90 -11.81
C VAL A 313 -4.01 2.89 -13.03
N PRO A 314 -5.06 2.07 -13.09
CA PRO A 314 -6.08 2.19 -14.13
C PRO A 314 -6.70 3.59 -14.12
N LEU A 315 -6.82 4.24 -15.29
CA LEU A 315 -7.35 5.61 -15.40
C LEU A 315 -8.76 5.74 -14.79
N GLU A 316 -9.57 4.70 -14.96
CA GLU A 316 -10.93 4.60 -14.42
C GLU A 316 -11.01 4.61 -12.88
N LEU A 317 -9.89 4.35 -12.20
CA LEU A 317 -9.75 4.42 -10.73
C LEU A 317 -8.99 5.67 -10.28
N TRP A 318 -8.44 6.46 -11.20
CA TRP A 318 -7.53 7.56 -10.89
C TRP A 318 -8.17 8.63 -10.02
N ASP A 319 -9.41 9.03 -10.32
CA ASP A 319 -10.10 10.07 -9.55
C ASP A 319 -10.14 9.73 -8.05
N ARG A 320 -10.36 8.44 -7.73
CA ARG A 320 -10.38 8.00 -6.34
C ARG A 320 -8.99 7.99 -5.71
N VAL A 321 -7.98 7.54 -6.44
CA VAL A 321 -6.58 7.58 -5.97
C VAL A 321 -6.12 9.02 -5.75
N ALA A 322 -6.42 9.92 -6.68
CA ALA A 322 -6.12 11.33 -6.61
C ALA A 322 -6.77 12.00 -5.38
N GLU A 323 -8.03 11.68 -5.08
CA GLU A 323 -8.73 12.15 -3.88
C GLU A 323 -8.03 11.71 -2.58
N ILE A 324 -7.65 10.43 -2.50
CA ILE A 324 -6.92 9.88 -1.34
C ILE A 324 -5.58 10.59 -1.15
N LEU A 325 -4.80 10.74 -2.22
CA LEU A 325 -3.50 11.41 -2.17
C LEU A 325 -3.61 12.88 -1.76
N LYS A 326 -4.59 13.61 -2.31
CA LYS A 326 -4.87 15.01 -1.92
C LYS A 326 -5.30 15.12 -0.45
N THR A 327 -6.15 14.21 0.02
CA THR A 327 -6.62 14.18 1.41
C THR A 327 -5.47 13.87 2.37
N LEU A 328 -4.56 12.97 1.99
CA LEU A 328 -3.33 12.70 2.72
C LEU A 328 -2.36 13.88 2.72
N GLY A 329 -2.43 14.73 1.72
CA GLY A 329 -1.68 15.97 1.66
C GLY A 329 -0.61 16.08 0.59
N TYR A 330 -0.67 15.21 -0.41
CA TYR A 330 0.12 15.36 -1.62
C TYR A 330 -0.42 16.47 -2.52
N LYS A 331 0.50 17.20 -3.13
CA LYS A 331 0.24 18.02 -4.31
C LYS A 331 0.36 17.13 -5.55
N LEU A 332 -0.65 17.10 -6.40
CA LEU A 332 -0.60 16.35 -7.65
C LEU A 332 0.02 17.22 -8.75
N GLU A 333 0.99 16.69 -9.48
CA GLU A 333 1.64 17.38 -10.61
C GLU A 333 1.66 16.46 -11.85
N GLU A 334 1.15 16.95 -12.97
CA GLU A 334 1.14 16.21 -14.24
C GLU A 334 2.44 16.45 -15.01
N CYS A 335 3.07 15.36 -15.49
CA CYS A 335 4.43 15.35 -16.06
C CYS A 335 4.54 14.83 -17.49
#